data_AF-A0A813FEZ7-F1
#
_entry.id   AF-A0A813FEZ7-F1
#
_cell.length_a   1.000
_cell.length_b   1.000
_cell.length_c   1.000
_cell.angle_alpha   90.00
_cell.angle_beta   90.00
_cell.angle_gamma   90.00
#
_symmetry.space_group_name_H-M   'P 1'
#
loop_
_entity.id
_entity.type
_entity.pdbx_description
1 polymer ?
#
loop_
_entity_poly.entity_id
_entity_poly.type
_entity_poly.pdbx_seq_one_letter_code
_entity_poly.pdbx_strand_id
1 'polypeptide(L)'
;PISLAQLACLAATAAAPAAALRRIAAAVASACVDAAGSGCEEKISLAGAAAAEIVARLDAPAADEFITGIASRIERGRAGAHSEGAARVLAAALGALTAPLAEPEGLLDILVPGCVLSEPGDESCASAFGLALQALVRLSGAAALCEEAAPRLSAALAAQSGGPGTLTPKALDAFAPLLQQGATSAGQHRRCLAEASAELCRRACADSLQAHAVKLTGPLVRSLGEKPIDVELQSALVSALLVLLQRAGATLRPLVPALQTALVRLLEGPEELHQVTAQALGAMAPLVPRAEALVKALGKPPARAANMNALAEVLRALGPGPFSAEVSREVAVALDVATQEKDTALASAASSVKILAGSA
;
A
#
# COMPACT_ATOMS: atom_id res chain seq x y z
N PRO A 1 -1.38 35.48 -16.34
CA PRO A 1 -1.68 35.31 -14.91
C PRO A 1 -3.10 35.77 -14.55
N ILE A 2 -3.93 34.87 -14.01
CA ILE A 2 -5.29 35.18 -13.56
C ILE A 2 -5.23 36.01 -12.26
N SER A 3 -6.00 37.10 -12.21
CA SER A 3 -6.13 37.98 -11.05
C SER A 3 -7.10 37.42 -10.00
N LEU A 4 -6.99 37.86 -8.74
CA LEU A 4 -7.94 37.48 -7.69
C LEU A 4 -9.38 37.93 -8.02
N ALA A 5 -9.55 39.06 -8.70
CA ALA A 5 -10.86 39.51 -9.18
C ALA A 5 -11.47 38.55 -10.21
N GLN A 6 -10.66 37.99 -11.12
CA GLN A 6 -11.13 36.98 -12.08
C GLN A 6 -11.50 35.66 -11.38
N LEU A 7 -10.79 35.27 -10.32
CA LEU A 7 -11.15 34.12 -9.47
C LEU A 7 -12.46 34.34 -8.71
N ALA A 8 -12.67 35.55 -8.17
CA ALA A 8 -13.94 35.91 -7.53
C ALA A 8 -15.10 35.86 -8.55
N CYS A 9 -14.88 36.30 -9.79
CA CYS A 9 -15.85 36.14 -10.87
C CYS A 9 -16.12 34.66 -11.20
N LEU A 10 -15.09 33.80 -11.21
CA LEU A 10 -15.26 32.35 -11.38
C LEU A 10 -16.11 31.75 -10.26
N ALA A 11 -15.87 32.11 -9.01
CA ALA A 11 -16.72 31.68 -7.90
C ALA A 11 -18.18 32.17 -8.09
N ALA A 12 -18.37 33.43 -8.49
CA ALA A 12 -19.70 33.96 -8.78
C ALA A 12 -20.41 33.25 -9.95
N THR A 13 -19.67 32.60 -10.88
CA THR A 13 -20.31 31.80 -11.94
C THR A 13 -21.09 30.63 -11.38
N ALA A 14 -20.74 30.11 -10.20
CA ALA A 14 -21.49 29.05 -9.54
C ALA A 14 -22.95 29.46 -9.31
N ALA A 15 -23.26 30.75 -9.15
CA ALA A 15 -24.63 31.24 -8.99
C ALA A 15 -25.49 31.09 -10.26
N ALA A 16 -24.88 30.89 -11.44
CA ALA A 16 -25.56 30.87 -12.72
C ALA A 16 -26.57 29.69 -12.85
N PRO A 17 -27.58 29.81 -13.74
CA PRO A 17 -28.50 28.71 -14.04
C PRO A 17 -27.74 27.48 -14.56
N ALA A 18 -28.17 26.27 -14.19
CA ALA A 18 -27.51 25.01 -14.56
C ALA A 18 -27.32 24.86 -16.08
N ALA A 19 -28.27 25.32 -16.90
CA ALA A 19 -28.16 25.31 -18.35
C ALA A 19 -27.03 26.21 -18.89
N ALA A 20 -26.76 27.34 -18.21
CA ALA A 20 -25.64 28.21 -18.56
C ALA A 20 -24.31 27.60 -18.11
N LEU A 21 -24.26 27.05 -16.88
CA LEU A 21 -23.09 26.35 -16.36
C LEU A 21 -22.66 25.19 -17.27
N ARG A 22 -23.61 24.38 -17.75
CA ARG A 22 -23.34 23.29 -18.69
C ARG A 22 -22.59 23.76 -19.95
N ARG A 23 -23.00 24.89 -20.52
CA ARG A 23 -22.39 25.44 -21.74
C ARG A 23 -20.96 25.94 -21.56
N ILE A 24 -20.56 26.23 -20.33
CA ILE A 24 -19.25 26.82 -20.02
C ILE A 24 -18.37 25.90 -19.16
N ALA A 25 -18.83 24.69 -18.83
CA ALA A 25 -18.19 23.79 -17.88
C ALA A 25 -16.71 23.54 -18.21
N ALA A 26 -16.40 23.13 -19.44
CA ALA A 26 -15.02 22.90 -19.87
C ALA A 26 -14.11 24.15 -19.81
N ALA A 27 -14.65 25.32 -20.16
CA ALA A 27 -13.90 26.58 -20.11
C ALA A 27 -13.61 27.01 -18.67
N VAL A 28 -14.60 26.85 -17.78
CA VAL A 28 -14.46 27.14 -16.34
C VAL A 28 -13.50 26.16 -15.68
N ALA A 29 -13.55 24.87 -16.01
CA ALA A 29 -12.60 23.86 -15.54
C ALA A 29 -11.16 24.27 -15.89
N SER A 30 -10.92 24.65 -17.15
CA SER A 30 -9.61 25.12 -17.60
C SER A 30 -9.16 26.39 -16.87
N ALA A 31 -10.06 27.34 -16.67
CA ALA A 31 -9.75 28.58 -15.96
C ALA A 31 -9.41 28.35 -14.47
N CYS A 32 -10.05 27.37 -13.81
CA CYS A 32 -9.72 26.99 -12.44
C CYS A 32 -8.29 26.41 -12.37
N VAL A 33 -7.94 25.53 -13.30
CA VAL A 33 -6.59 24.95 -13.37
C VAL A 33 -5.53 26.02 -13.65
N ASP A 34 -5.76 26.90 -14.63
CA ASP A 34 -4.82 27.97 -14.98
C ASP A 34 -4.60 28.97 -13.83
N ALA A 35 -5.62 29.19 -13.00
CA ALA A 35 -5.49 30.04 -11.83
C ALA A 35 -4.64 29.37 -10.74
N ALA A 36 -4.85 28.07 -10.53
CA ALA A 36 -4.11 27.27 -9.57
C ALA A 36 -2.65 27.06 -9.99
N GLY A 37 -2.35 26.98 -11.29
CA GLY A 37 -1.02 26.67 -11.80
C GLY A 37 0.06 27.72 -11.55
N SER A 38 -0.30 28.86 -10.97
CA SER A 38 0.66 29.85 -10.47
C SER A 38 1.42 29.43 -9.20
N GLY A 39 1.01 28.34 -8.53
CA GLY A 39 1.62 27.85 -7.29
C GLY A 39 1.29 28.68 -6.05
N CYS A 40 0.47 29.72 -6.19
CA CYS A 40 0.05 30.58 -5.07
C CYS A 40 -1.07 29.89 -4.27
N GLU A 41 -0.83 29.56 -3.01
CA GLU A 41 -1.77 28.84 -2.13
C GLU A 41 -3.17 29.47 -2.11
N GLU A 42 -3.25 30.79 -1.97
CA GLU A 42 -4.53 31.52 -1.99
C GLU A 42 -5.32 31.29 -3.29
N LYS A 43 -4.63 31.30 -4.44
CA LYS A 43 -5.25 31.09 -5.75
C LYS A 43 -5.67 29.65 -5.95
N ILE A 44 -4.86 28.68 -5.49
CA ILE A 44 -5.19 27.26 -5.53
C ILE A 44 -6.46 27.00 -4.69
N SER A 45 -6.51 27.54 -3.47
CA SER A 45 -7.65 27.38 -2.57
C SER A 45 -8.93 27.99 -3.16
N LEU A 46 -8.86 29.21 -3.71
CA LEU A 46 -10.01 29.87 -4.33
C LEU A 46 -10.47 29.14 -5.60
N ALA A 47 -9.54 28.69 -6.45
CA ALA A 47 -9.85 27.92 -7.65
C ALA A 47 -10.51 26.58 -7.29
N GLY A 48 -10.00 25.87 -6.28
CA GLY A 48 -10.58 24.63 -5.80
C GLY A 48 -11.98 24.81 -5.22
N ALA A 49 -12.19 25.87 -4.42
CA ALA A 49 -13.51 26.20 -3.88
C ALA A 49 -14.52 26.53 -5.00
N ALA A 50 -14.12 27.34 -5.98
CA ALA A 50 -14.95 27.65 -7.14
C ALA A 50 -15.30 26.38 -7.94
N ALA A 51 -14.31 25.52 -8.21
CA ALA A 51 -14.54 24.25 -8.92
C ALA A 51 -15.52 23.33 -8.16
N ALA A 52 -15.37 23.24 -6.84
CA ALA A 52 -16.27 22.47 -5.96
C ALA A 52 -17.72 23.01 -6.00
N GLU A 53 -17.90 24.33 -5.90
CA GLU A 53 -19.24 24.94 -5.91
C GLU A 53 -19.94 24.78 -7.28
N ILE A 54 -19.16 24.90 -8.37
CA ILE A 54 -19.66 24.77 -9.73
C ILE A 54 -20.06 23.33 -10.03
N VAL A 55 -19.18 22.36 -9.78
CA VAL A 55 -19.44 20.95 -10.10
C VAL A 55 -20.61 20.39 -9.28
N ALA A 56 -20.82 20.86 -8.05
CA ALA A 56 -21.95 20.47 -7.20
C ALA A 56 -23.33 20.87 -7.78
N ARG A 57 -23.37 21.82 -8.72
CA ARG A 57 -24.60 22.30 -9.38
C ARG A 57 -24.79 21.77 -10.79
N LEU A 58 -23.82 21.01 -11.31
CA LEU A 58 -23.91 20.38 -12.62
C LEU A 58 -24.71 19.09 -12.53
N ASP A 59 -25.41 18.75 -13.61
CA ASP A 59 -25.92 17.40 -13.80
C ASP A 59 -24.77 16.44 -14.15
N ALA A 60 -24.99 15.14 -13.97
CA ALA A 60 -23.93 14.13 -14.11
C ALA A 60 -23.12 14.28 -15.41
N PRO A 61 -23.72 14.35 -16.62
CA PRO A 61 -22.93 14.48 -17.85
C PRO A 61 -22.05 15.73 -17.91
N ALA A 62 -22.52 16.84 -17.36
CA ALA A 62 -21.76 18.09 -17.33
C ALA A 62 -20.67 18.06 -16.24
N ALA A 63 -20.91 17.36 -15.13
CA ALA A 63 -19.90 17.11 -14.12
C ALA A 63 -18.78 16.20 -14.64
N ASP A 64 -19.10 15.14 -15.39
CA ASP A 64 -18.13 14.29 -16.09
C ASP A 64 -17.27 15.11 -17.07
N GLU A 65 -17.89 15.97 -17.89
CA GLU A 65 -17.18 16.88 -18.80
C GLU A 65 -16.29 17.86 -18.03
N PHE A 66 -16.76 18.40 -16.91
CA PHE A 66 -16.01 19.32 -16.06
C PHE A 66 -14.77 18.65 -15.47
N ILE A 67 -14.92 17.45 -14.91
CA ILE A 67 -13.80 16.67 -14.34
C ILE A 67 -12.81 16.26 -15.43
N THR A 68 -13.29 15.84 -16.60
CA THR A 68 -12.44 15.52 -17.76
C THR A 68 -11.67 16.75 -18.23
N GLY A 69 -12.32 17.92 -18.24
CA GLY A 69 -11.70 19.21 -18.54
C GLY A 69 -10.52 19.51 -17.61
N ILE A 70 -10.69 19.33 -16.30
CA ILE A 70 -9.59 19.47 -15.33
C ILE A 70 -8.49 18.45 -15.60
N ALA A 71 -8.83 17.17 -15.74
CA ALA A 71 -7.88 16.07 -15.90
C ALA A 71 -7.03 16.22 -17.18
N SER A 72 -7.63 16.71 -18.27
CA SER A 72 -6.94 16.94 -19.55
C SER A 72 -5.79 17.95 -19.48
N ARG A 73 -5.75 18.77 -18.42
CA ARG A 73 -4.72 19.80 -18.19
C ARG A 73 -3.57 19.32 -17.31
N ILE A 74 -3.58 18.05 -16.87
CA ILE A 74 -2.57 17.46 -16.00
C ILE A 74 -1.63 16.59 -16.85
N GLU A 75 -0.33 16.89 -16.77
CA GLU A 75 0.69 16.05 -17.38
C GLU A 75 0.97 14.82 -16.51
N ARG A 76 0.89 13.63 -17.10
CA ARG A 76 1.05 12.36 -16.39
C ARG A 76 2.47 12.22 -15.83
N GLY A 77 2.58 11.94 -14.53
CA GLY A 77 3.86 11.65 -13.86
C GLY A 77 4.84 12.82 -13.81
N ARG A 78 4.36 14.06 -13.99
CA ARG A 78 5.21 15.26 -13.92
C ARG A 78 4.83 16.13 -12.73
N ALA A 79 5.79 16.36 -11.84
CA ALA A 79 5.68 17.32 -10.76
C ALA A 79 5.80 18.77 -11.23
N GLY A 80 5.26 19.68 -10.41
CA GLY A 80 5.38 21.13 -10.58
C GLY A 80 4.15 21.87 -10.07
N ALA A 81 4.28 23.19 -9.90
CA ALA A 81 3.22 24.06 -9.39
C ALA A 81 1.90 23.94 -10.19
N HIS A 82 2.01 23.74 -11.52
CA HIS A 82 0.84 23.51 -12.38
C HIS A 82 0.15 22.19 -12.07
N SER A 83 0.88 21.07 -12.04
CA SER A 83 0.34 19.75 -11.73
C SER A 83 -0.24 19.69 -10.32
N GLU A 84 0.44 20.28 -9.34
CA GLU A 84 -0.04 20.37 -7.96
C GLU A 84 -1.35 21.17 -7.88
N GLY A 85 -1.38 22.38 -8.46
CA GLY A 85 -2.57 23.22 -8.49
C GLY A 85 -3.75 22.52 -9.16
N ALA A 86 -3.52 21.89 -10.32
CA ALA A 86 -4.53 21.12 -11.04
C ALA A 86 -5.05 19.93 -10.22
N ALA A 87 -4.16 19.17 -9.56
CA ALA A 87 -4.54 18.05 -8.71
C ALA A 87 -5.36 18.50 -7.49
N ARG A 88 -5.06 19.66 -6.89
CA ARG A 88 -5.85 20.22 -5.79
C ARG A 88 -7.23 20.70 -6.24
N VAL A 89 -7.32 21.31 -7.42
CA VAL A 89 -8.62 21.68 -8.03
C VAL A 89 -9.44 20.40 -8.31
N LEU A 90 -8.80 19.37 -8.87
CA LEU A 90 -9.44 18.08 -9.12
C LEU A 90 -9.93 17.42 -7.82
N ALA A 91 -9.11 17.43 -6.77
CA ALA A 91 -9.48 16.90 -5.45
C ALA A 91 -10.70 17.61 -4.86
N ALA A 92 -10.74 18.95 -4.94
CA ALA A 92 -11.86 19.74 -4.45
C ALA A 92 -13.15 19.43 -5.25
N ALA A 93 -13.05 19.35 -6.58
CA ALA A 93 -14.19 19.02 -7.44
C ALA A 93 -14.73 17.60 -7.18
N LEU A 94 -13.86 16.58 -7.15
CA LEU A 94 -14.24 15.21 -6.79
C LEU A 94 -14.81 15.10 -5.37
N GLY A 95 -14.30 15.91 -4.44
CA GLY A 95 -14.79 16.00 -3.07
C GLY A 95 -16.22 16.53 -2.95
N ALA A 96 -16.62 17.42 -3.87
CA ALA A 96 -17.97 18.01 -3.89
C ALA A 96 -19.02 17.11 -4.56
N LEU A 97 -18.59 16.14 -5.35
CA LEU A 97 -19.49 15.18 -5.99
C LEU A 97 -20.11 14.21 -4.97
N THR A 98 -21.39 13.93 -5.20
CA THR A 98 -22.21 13.00 -4.42
C THR A 98 -22.62 11.76 -5.21
N ALA A 99 -22.53 11.80 -6.54
CA ALA A 99 -22.80 10.69 -7.44
C ALA A 99 -21.50 10.26 -8.16
N PRO A 100 -21.32 8.96 -8.42
CA PRO A 100 -20.17 8.45 -9.15
C PRO A 100 -20.12 9.02 -10.58
N LEU A 101 -18.90 9.19 -11.08
CA LEU A 101 -18.63 9.50 -12.47
C LEU A 101 -19.03 8.32 -13.37
N ALA A 102 -19.25 8.59 -14.65
CA ALA A 102 -19.57 7.56 -15.63
C ALA A 102 -18.39 6.60 -15.87
N GLU A 103 -17.17 7.15 -15.98
CA GLU A 103 -15.93 6.40 -16.25
C GLU A 103 -14.80 6.86 -15.31
N PRO A 104 -14.90 6.56 -14.00
CA PRO A 104 -13.93 7.03 -13.01
C PRO A 104 -12.52 6.44 -13.20
N GLU A 105 -12.39 5.29 -13.88
CA GLU A 105 -11.13 4.58 -14.05
C GLU A 105 -10.16 5.33 -14.97
N GLY A 106 -10.67 6.16 -15.89
CA GLY A 106 -9.87 7.01 -16.76
C GLY A 106 -8.98 8.00 -16.00
N LEU A 107 -9.38 8.39 -14.78
CA LEU A 107 -8.59 9.29 -13.93
C LEU A 107 -7.38 8.58 -13.29
N LEU A 108 -7.39 7.25 -13.20
CA LEU A 108 -6.29 6.49 -12.58
C LEU A 108 -4.98 6.64 -13.36
N ASP A 109 -5.05 6.83 -14.68
CA ASP A 109 -3.88 7.09 -15.55
C ASP A 109 -3.07 8.33 -15.13
N ILE A 110 -3.73 9.28 -14.48
CA ILE A 110 -3.14 10.54 -14.03
C ILE A 110 -2.83 10.48 -12.53
N LEU A 111 -3.81 10.03 -11.74
CA LEU A 111 -3.73 10.06 -10.29
C LEU A 111 -2.70 9.08 -9.75
N VAL A 112 -2.62 7.87 -10.30
CA VAL A 112 -1.74 6.82 -9.77
C VAL A 112 -0.26 7.18 -9.95
N PRO A 113 0.22 7.59 -11.16
CA PRO A 113 1.60 8.06 -11.32
C PRO A 113 1.92 9.30 -10.48
N GLY A 114 0.96 10.23 -10.34
CA GLY A 114 1.12 11.43 -9.52
C GLY A 114 1.27 11.13 -8.02
N CYS A 115 0.60 10.09 -7.51
CA CYS A 115 0.71 9.69 -6.10
C CYS A 115 2.07 9.06 -5.75
N VAL A 116 2.77 8.47 -6.72
CA VAL A 116 4.03 7.75 -6.51
C VAL A 116 5.28 8.53 -6.95
N LEU A 117 5.11 9.83 -7.22
CA LEU A 117 6.22 10.78 -7.40
C LEU A 117 7.22 10.64 -6.27
N SER A 118 8.50 10.47 -6.62
CA SER A 118 9.54 10.10 -5.66
C SER A 118 10.75 11.03 -5.65
N GLU A 119 10.78 12.07 -6.48
CA GLU A 119 11.88 13.03 -6.51
C GLU A 119 11.82 14.00 -5.30
N PRO A 120 12.97 14.45 -4.78
CA PRO A 120 13.00 15.41 -3.68
C PRO A 120 12.29 16.72 -4.05
N GLY A 121 11.35 17.17 -3.21
CA GLY A 121 10.55 18.38 -3.44
C GLY A 121 9.19 18.13 -4.09
N ASP A 122 8.90 16.89 -4.52
CA ASP A 122 7.60 16.55 -5.10
C ASP A 122 6.51 16.27 -4.05
N GLU A 123 6.82 16.36 -2.74
CA GLU A 123 5.92 15.87 -1.69
C GLU A 123 4.56 16.59 -1.68
N SER A 124 4.55 17.90 -1.95
CA SER A 124 3.30 18.68 -2.01
C SER A 124 2.45 18.25 -3.20
N CYS A 125 3.08 18.06 -4.35
CA CYS A 125 2.42 17.60 -5.58
C CYS A 125 1.88 16.17 -5.41
N ALA A 126 2.68 15.24 -4.89
CA ALA A 126 2.26 13.87 -4.61
C ALA A 126 1.10 13.83 -3.59
N SER A 127 1.13 14.71 -2.58
CA SER A 127 0.05 14.84 -1.61
C SER A 127 -1.25 15.35 -2.24
N ALA A 128 -1.17 16.30 -3.17
CA ALA A 128 -2.32 16.79 -3.93
C ALA A 128 -2.97 15.67 -4.77
N PHE A 129 -2.16 14.85 -5.45
CA PHE A 129 -2.64 13.67 -6.16
C PHE A 129 -3.26 12.64 -5.21
N GLY A 130 -2.66 12.42 -4.04
CA GLY A 130 -3.22 11.55 -3.00
C GLY A 130 -4.61 11.99 -2.53
N LEU A 131 -4.82 13.30 -2.34
CA LEU A 131 -6.14 13.85 -1.99
C LEU A 131 -7.16 13.62 -3.11
N ALA A 132 -6.77 13.82 -4.37
CA ALA A 132 -7.66 13.56 -5.51
C ALA A 132 -8.01 12.08 -5.65
N LEU A 133 -7.03 11.18 -5.50
CA LEU A 133 -7.27 9.74 -5.51
C LEU A 133 -8.16 9.29 -4.34
N GLN A 134 -7.95 9.84 -3.14
CA GLN A 134 -8.81 9.56 -2.00
C GLN A 134 -10.26 10.01 -2.26
N ALA A 135 -10.46 11.18 -2.87
CA ALA A 135 -11.79 11.65 -3.24
C ALA A 135 -12.46 10.74 -4.30
N LEU A 136 -11.69 10.28 -5.30
CA LEU A 136 -12.18 9.33 -6.31
C LEU A 136 -12.57 7.98 -5.70
N VAL A 137 -11.70 7.40 -4.85
CA VAL A 137 -11.96 6.13 -4.16
C VAL A 137 -13.18 6.24 -3.25
N ARG A 138 -13.38 7.38 -2.57
CA ARG A 138 -14.59 7.64 -1.77
C ARG A 138 -15.85 7.65 -2.64
N LEU A 139 -15.77 8.26 -3.82
CA LEU A 139 -16.91 8.46 -4.71
C LEU A 139 -17.33 7.16 -5.43
N SER A 140 -16.36 6.44 -5.99
CA SER A 140 -16.62 5.23 -6.80
C SER A 140 -16.60 3.94 -5.96
N GLY A 141 -15.96 3.98 -4.80
CA GLY A 141 -15.71 2.81 -3.97
C GLY A 141 -14.47 2.04 -4.41
N ALA A 142 -13.72 1.50 -3.44
CA ALA A 142 -12.50 0.75 -3.70
C ALA A 142 -12.74 -0.49 -4.55
N ALA A 143 -13.88 -1.18 -4.37
CA ALA A 143 -14.24 -2.38 -5.14
C ALA A 143 -14.35 -2.13 -6.65
N ALA A 144 -14.90 -0.98 -7.05
CA ALA A 144 -15.07 -0.64 -8.46
C ALA A 144 -13.74 -0.32 -9.14
N LEU A 145 -12.84 0.39 -8.43
CA LEU A 145 -11.58 0.85 -9.01
C LEU A 145 -10.44 -0.18 -8.92
N CYS A 146 -10.57 -1.18 -8.06
CA CYS A 146 -9.45 -2.06 -7.67
C CYS A 146 -8.78 -2.76 -8.85
N GLU A 147 -9.56 -3.38 -9.74
CA GLU A 147 -9.03 -4.15 -10.87
C GLU A 147 -8.32 -3.25 -11.88
N GLU A 148 -8.86 -2.06 -12.15
CA GLU A 148 -8.25 -1.10 -13.08
C GLU A 148 -7.07 -0.34 -12.46
N ALA A 149 -7.06 -0.15 -11.15
CA ALA A 149 -5.97 0.51 -10.43
C ALA A 149 -4.71 -0.37 -10.35
N ALA A 150 -4.87 -1.69 -10.26
CA ALA A 150 -3.75 -2.62 -10.08
C ALA A 150 -2.67 -2.54 -11.17
N PRO A 151 -2.98 -2.71 -12.48
CA PRO A 151 -1.96 -2.65 -13.52
C PRO A 151 -1.31 -1.26 -13.61
N ARG A 152 -2.08 -0.19 -13.40
CA ARG A 152 -1.59 1.19 -13.41
C ARG A 152 -0.63 1.46 -12.26
N LEU A 153 -0.94 0.95 -11.08
CA LEU A 153 -0.09 1.07 -9.90
C LEU A 153 1.21 0.31 -10.08
N SER A 154 1.15 -0.93 -10.57
CA SER A 154 2.36 -1.71 -10.87
C SER A 154 3.24 -1.01 -11.90
N ALA A 155 2.66 -0.51 -13.00
CA ALA A 155 3.40 0.24 -14.02
C ALA A 155 4.04 1.52 -13.44
N ALA A 156 3.30 2.28 -12.62
CA ALA A 156 3.80 3.50 -12.01
C ALA A 156 4.95 3.25 -11.02
N LEU A 157 4.84 2.18 -10.22
CA LEU A 157 5.89 1.77 -9.28
C LEU A 157 7.14 1.24 -10.00
N ALA A 158 6.98 0.58 -11.14
CA ALA A 158 8.09 0.12 -11.97
C ALA A 158 8.81 1.29 -12.68
N ALA A 159 8.08 2.32 -13.09
CA ALA A 159 8.63 3.49 -13.77
C ALA A 159 9.40 4.43 -12.84
N GLN A 160 9.05 4.46 -11.55
CA GLN A 160 9.63 5.39 -10.58
C GLN A 160 10.33 4.61 -9.47
N SER A 161 11.64 4.83 -9.30
CA SER A 161 12.38 4.23 -8.18
C SER A 161 12.20 5.07 -6.93
N GLY A 162 11.70 4.48 -5.85
CA GLY A 162 11.46 5.17 -4.58
C GLY A 162 12.17 4.50 -3.42
N GLY A 163 12.78 5.29 -2.54
CA GLY A 163 13.32 4.83 -1.27
C GLY A 163 12.32 4.96 -0.11
N PRO A 164 12.67 4.50 1.10
CA PRO A 164 11.87 4.75 2.29
C PRO A 164 11.65 6.25 2.53
N GLY A 165 10.40 6.65 2.73
CA GLY A 165 10.01 8.04 2.96
C GLY A 165 9.56 8.81 1.72
N THR A 166 9.72 8.25 0.50
CA THR A 166 9.29 8.95 -0.72
C THR A 166 7.78 8.92 -0.96
N LEU A 167 7.04 7.98 -0.36
CA LEU A 167 5.58 7.94 -0.45
C LEU A 167 4.96 8.81 0.66
N THR A 168 4.18 9.81 0.24
CA THR A 168 3.50 10.73 1.16
C THR A 168 2.40 10.03 1.96
N PRO A 169 2.08 10.51 3.18
CA PRO A 169 0.97 9.96 3.95
C PRO A 169 -0.37 10.00 3.19
N LYS A 170 -0.64 11.08 2.45
CA LYS A 170 -1.87 11.21 1.64
C LYS A 170 -1.95 10.22 0.49
N ALA A 171 -0.83 9.90 -0.15
CA ALA A 171 -0.79 8.84 -1.15
C ALA A 171 -1.05 7.46 -0.52
N LEU A 172 -0.45 7.17 0.64
CA LEU A 172 -0.71 5.91 1.35
C LEU A 172 -2.17 5.79 1.79
N ASP A 173 -2.75 6.85 2.37
CA ASP A 173 -4.17 6.93 2.75
C ASP A 173 -5.09 6.61 1.55
N ALA A 174 -4.73 7.11 0.36
CA ALA A 174 -5.51 6.93 -0.86
C ALA A 174 -5.41 5.51 -1.42
N PHE A 175 -4.24 4.89 -1.36
CA PHE A 175 -4.04 3.51 -1.80
C PHE A 175 -4.57 2.48 -0.80
N ALA A 176 -4.58 2.78 0.50
CA ALA A 176 -4.90 1.79 1.54
C ALA A 176 -6.24 1.05 1.32
N PRO A 177 -7.36 1.70 0.95
CA PRO A 177 -8.61 0.99 0.65
C PRO A 177 -8.50 0.06 -0.57
N LEU A 178 -7.75 0.45 -1.61
CA LEU A 178 -7.53 -0.37 -2.81
C LEU A 178 -6.69 -1.61 -2.48
N LEU A 179 -5.64 -1.45 -1.66
CA LEU A 179 -4.80 -2.58 -1.23
C LEU A 179 -5.57 -3.55 -0.33
N GLN A 180 -6.37 -3.04 0.61
CA GLN A 180 -7.23 -3.87 1.47
C GLN A 180 -8.25 -4.66 0.66
N GLN A 181 -8.88 -4.01 -0.32
CA GLN A 181 -9.81 -4.65 -1.22
C GLN A 181 -9.11 -5.72 -2.06
N GLY A 182 -7.98 -5.39 -2.66
CA GLY A 182 -7.16 -6.28 -3.49
C GLY A 182 -6.66 -7.52 -2.79
N ALA A 183 -6.36 -7.41 -1.50
CA ALA A 183 -5.97 -8.57 -0.70
C ALA A 183 -7.13 -9.58 -0.62
N THR A 184 -8.38 -9.11 -0.48
CA THR A 184 -9.55 -9.97 -0.21
C THR A 184 -10.44 -10.28 -1.42
N SER A 185 -10.33 -9.53 -2.51
CA SER A 185 -11.14 -9.77 -3.72
C SER A 185 -10.74 -11.09 -4.37
N ALA A 186 -11.64 -11.74 -5.10
CA ALA A 186 -11.29 -12.90 -5.94
C ALA A 186 -10.77 -12.47 -7.34
N GLY A 187 -10.25 -11.25 -7.45
CA GLY A 187 -9.89 -10.62 -8.73
C GLY A 187 -8.65 -11.21 -9.39
N GLN A 188 -8.52 -10.97 -10.70
CA GLN A 188 -7.37 -11.44 -11.48
C GLN A 188 -6.06 -10.74 -11.08
N HIS A 189 -6.16 -9.53 -10.50
CA HIS A 189 -5.01 -8.72 -10.12
C HIS A 189 -4.62 -8.79 -8.63
N ARG A 190 -5.15 -9.75 -7.85
CA ARG A 190 -4.78 -9.94 -6.42
C ARG A 190 -3.27 -9.95 -6.20
N ARG A 191 -2.54 -10.71 -7.02
CA ARG A 191 -1.07 -10.85 -6.92
C ARG A 191 -0.38 -9.49 -7.11
N CYS A 192 -0.77 -8.79 -8.17
CA CYS A 192 -0.24 -7.46 -8.50
C CYS A 192 -0.46 -6.47 -7.35
N LEU A 193 -1.63 -6.51 -6.70
CA LEU A 193 -1.93 -5.66 -5.54
C LEU A 193 -1.16 -6.05 -4.28
N ALA A 194 -0.88 -7.34 -4.07
CA ALA A 194 -0.01 -7.79 -3.00
C ALA A 194 1.44 -7.33 -3.20
N GLU A 195 1.96 -7.43 -4.42
CA GLU A 195 3.29 -6.92 -4.80
C GLU A 195 3.37 -5.39 -4.63
N ALA A 196 2.36 -4.66 -5.12
CA ALA A 196 2.26 -3.22 -4.96
C ALA A 196 2.14 -2.81 -3.48
N SER A 197 1.45 -3.60 -2.65
CA SER A 197 1.37 -3.38 -1.21
C SER A 197 2.75 -3.43 -0.56
N ALA A 198 3.56 -4.44 -0.90
CA ALA A 198 4.92 -4.56 -0.40
C ALA A 198 5.77 -3.34 -0.79
N GLU A 199 5.66 -2.90 -2.05
CA GLU A 199 6.44 -1.78 -2.57
C GLU A 199 6.02 -0.43 -1.98
N LEU A 200 4.73 -0.14 -1.90
CA LEU A 200 4.22 1.06 -1.22
C LEU A 200 4.61 1.06 0.26
N CYS A 201 4.53 -0.09 0.92
CA CYS A 201 4.99 -0.24 2.30
C CYS A 201 6.51 -0.11 2.44
N ARG A 202 7.33 -0.26 1.40
CA ARG A 202 8.77 0.06 1.42
C ARG A 202 9.02 1.56 1.29
N ARG A 203 8.20 2.25 0.49
CA ARG A 203 8.33 3.70 0.21
C ARG A 203 7.69 4.60 1.26
N ALA A 204 6.70 4.12 2.01
CA ALA A 204 6.04 4.91 3.07
C ALA A 204 7.02 5.43 4.12
N CYS A 205 6.77 6.61 4.69
CA CYS A 205 7.46 7.04 5.91
C CYS A 205 7.02 6.17 7.11
N ALA A 206 7.87 6.09 8.14
CA ALA A 206 7.64 5.21 9.29
C ALA A 206 6.31 5.51 9.99
N ASP A 207 6.04 6.78 10.32
CA ASP A 207 4.85 7.18 11.07
C ASP A 207 3.54 6.83 10.33
N SER A 208 3.49 7.12 9.02
CA SER A 208 2.33 6.78 8.20
C SER A 208 2.13 5.27 8.09
N LEU A 209 3.22 4.51 7.94
CA LEU A 209 3.14 3.05 7.88
C LEU A 209 2.64 2.46 9.21
N GLN A 210 3.12 2.96 10.35
CA GLN A 210 2.63 2.53 11.67
C GLN A 210 1.12 2.75 11.81
N ALA A 211 0.60 3.90 11.37
CA ALA A 211 -0.82 4.21 11.41
C ALA A 211 -1.69 3.24 10.56
N HIS A 212 -1.12 2.65 9.51
CA HIS A 212 -1.81 1.76 8.57
C HIS A 212 -1.54 0.27 8.79
N ALA A 213 -0.51 -0.09 9.57
CA ALA A 213 0.05 -1.44 9.62
C ALA A 213 -1.00 -2.52 9.93
N VAL A 214 -1.82 -2.32 10.97
CA VAL A 214 -2.87 -3.29 11.34
C VAL A 214 -3.92 -3.43 10.23
N LYS A 215 -4.35 -2.31 9.64
CA LYS A 215 -5.40 -2.26 8.61
C LYS A 215 -4.96 -2.95 7.31
N LEU A 216 -3.68 -2.82 6.94
CA LEU A 216 -3.11 -3.49 5.76
C LEU A 216 -2.83 -4.97 6.04
N THR A 217 -2.34 -5.31 7.23
CA THR A 217 -1.92 -6.68 7.58
C THR A 217 -3.09 -7.64 7.73
N GLY A 218 -4.18 -7.21 8.37
CA GLY A 218 -5.33 -8.08 8.65
C GLY A 218 -5.88 -8.79 7.40
N PRO A 219 -6.21 -8.06 6.33
CA PRO A 219 -6.58 -8.62 5.04
C PRO A 219 -5.55 -9.61 4.48
N LEU A 220 -4.26 -9.27 4.47
CA LEU A 220 -3.20 -10.14 3.93
C LEU A 220 -3.13 -11.50 4.67
N VAL A 221 -3.19 -11.47 6.01
CA VAL A 221 -3.17 -12.69 6.83
C VAL A 221 -4.43 -13.52 6.63
N ARG A 222 -5.59 -12.87 6.51
CA ARG A 222 -6.85 -13.56 6.21
C ARG A 222 -6.76 -14.26 4.85
N SER A 223 -6.25 -13.56 3.84
CA SER A 223 -6.07 -14.11 2.50
C SER A 223 -5.17 -15.32 2.53
N LEU A 224 -4.03 -15.31 3.25
CA LEU A 224 -3.19 -16.52 3.38
C LEU A 224 -3.90 -17.75 3.96
N GLY A 225 -5.00 -17.56 4.72
CA GLY A 225 -5.80 -18.64 5.28
C GLY A 225 -6.85 -19.21 4.33
N GLU A 226 -7.15 -18.55 3.22
CA GLU A 226 -8.12 -19.00 2.22
C GLU A 226 -7.55 -20.17 1.40
N LYS A 227 -8.42 -21.05 0.90
CA LYS A 227 -8.04 -22.11 -0.05
C LYS A 227 -9.06 -22.16 -1.18
N PRO A 228 -8.63 -22.36 -2.45
CA PRO A 228 -7.25 -22.47 -2.94
C PRO A 228 -6.62 -21.10 -3.27
N ILE A 229 -5.29 -21.00 -3.12
CA ILE A 229 -4.48 -19.82 -3.50
C ILE A 229 -3.26 -20.34 -4.23
N ASP A 230 -2.93 -19.71 -5.35
CA ASP A 230 -1.73 -20.03 -6.11
C ASP A 230 -0.44 -19.63 -5.36
N VAL A 231 0.64 -20.36 -5.62
CA VAL A 231 1.94 -20.20 -4.95
C VAL A 231 2.51 -18.80 -5.16
N GLU A 232 2.33 -18.20 -6.34
CA GLU A 232 2.85 -16.86 -6.63
C GLU A 232 2.13 -15.79 -5.79
N LEU A 233 0.81 -15.93 -5.62
CA LEU A 233 0.03 -15.05 -4.77
C LEU A 233 0.42 -15.23 -3.30
N GLN A 234 0.61 -16.46 -2.82
CA GLN A 234 1.11 -16.71 -1.45
C GLN A 234 2.47 -16.04 -1.22
N SER A 235 3.39 -16.16 -2.17
CA SER A 235 4.71 -15.52 -2.10
C SER A 235 4.62 -14.00 -2.03
N ALA A 236 3.77 -13.39 -2.87
CA ALA A 236 3.53 -11.94 -2.85
C ALA A 236 2.91 -11.45 -1.52
N LEU A 237 1.95 -12.20 -0.98
CA LEU A 237 1.33 -11.90 0.32
C LEU A 237 2.34 -11.97 1.46
N VAL A 238 3.16 -13.04 1.53
CA VAL A 238 4.21 -13.18 2.55
C VAL A 238 5.26 -12.08 2.39
N SER A 239 5.62 -11.70 1.17
CA SER A 239 6.56 -10.60 0.90
C SER A 239 6.04 -9.27 1.42
N ALA A 240 4.73 -8.98 1.24
CA ALA A 240 4.10 -7.79 1.81
C ALA A 240 4.10 -7.83 3.35
N LEU A 241 3.79 -8.98 3.95
CA LEU A 241 3.83 -9.18 5.40
C LEU A 241 5.25 -9.00 5.97
N LEU A 242 6.27 -9.49 5.28
CA LEU A 242 7.68 -9.34 5.68
C LEU A 242 8.07 -7.86 5.78
N VAL A 243 7.74 -7.06 4.76
CA VAL A 243 7.99 -5.61 4.79
C VAL A 243 7.27 -4.94 5.97
N LEU A 244 6.00 -5.30 6.20
CA LEU A 244 5.21 -4.78 7.31
C LEU A 244 5.79 -5.17 8.68
N LEU A 245 6.25 -6.41 8.85
CA LEU A 245 6.90 -6.89 10.07
C LEU A 245 8.22 -6.16 10.34
N GLN A 246 9.05 -5.99 9.32
CA GLN A 246 10.34 -5.31 9.44
C GLN A 246 10.19 -3.82 9.78
N ARG A 247 9.18 -3.15 9.24
CA ARG A 247 9.03 -1.69 9.36
C ARG A 247 8.01 -1.24 10.39
N ALA A 248 7.03 -2.09 10.72
CA ALA A 248 5.92 -1.77 11.62
C ALA A 248 5.62 -2.84 12.67
N GLY A 249 6.59 -3.74 12.95
CA GLY A 249 6.41 -4.90 13.82
C GLY A 249 5.80 -4.61 15.20
N ALA A 250 6.20 -3.52 15.87
CA ALA A 250 5.65 -3.16 17.18
C ALA A 250 4.12 -3.00 17.19
N THR A 251 3.57 -2.42 16.11
CA THR A 251 2.13 -2.23 15.91
C THR A 251 1.41 -3.53 15.54
N LEU A 252 2.14 -4.53 15.03
CA LEU A 252 1.60 -5.82 14.60
C LEU A 252 1.51 -6.86 15.72
N ARG A 253 1.95 -6.55 16.95
CA ARG A 253 1.84 -7.46 18.12
C ARG A 253 0.46 -8.11 18.30
N PRO A 254 -0.69 -7.41 18.13
CA PRO A 254 -2.01 -8.02 18.24
C PRO A 254 -2.29 -9.12 17.21
N LEU A 255 -1.59 -9.13 16.07
CA LEU A 255 -1.76 -10.08 14.97
C LEU A 255 -0.77 -11.24 15.00
N VAL A 256 0.21 -11.21 15.92
CA VAL A 256 1.27 -12.23 16.02
C VAL A 256 0.72 -13.66 16.09
N PRO A 257 -0.31 -13.99 16.89
CA PRO A 257 -0.84 -15.36 16.93
C PRO A 257 -1.38 -15.84 15.57
N ALA A 258 -2.05 -14.96 14.83
CA ALA A 258 -2.60 -15.27 13.50
C ALA A 258 -1.48 -15.40 12.45
N LEU A 259 -0.51 -14.47 12.48
CA LEU A 259 0.68 -14.50 11.62
C LEU A 259 1.49 -15.78 11.83
N GLN A 260 1.76 -16.15 13.08
CA GLN A 260 2.51 -17.35 13.42
C GLN A 260 1.81 -18.60 12.89
N THR A 261 0.49 -18.72 13.09
CA THR A 261 -0.28 -19.86 12.60
C THR A 261 -0.22 -19.96 11.08
N ALA A 262 -0.40 -18.84 10.37
CA ALA A 262 -0.36 -18.79 8.92
C ALA A 262 1.04 -19.12 8.36
N LEU A 263 2.09 -18.45 8.86
CA LEU A 263 3.46 -18.63 8.38
C LEU A 263 4.00 -20.03 8.65
N VAL A 264 3.79 -20.60 9.84
CA VAL A 264 4.23 -21.98 10.13
C VAL A 264 3.56 -22.98 9.18
N ARG A 265 2.29 -22.77 8.83
CA ARG A 265 1.57 -23.64 7.88
C ARG A 265 2.13 -23.55 6.46
N LEU A 266 2.66 -22.39 6.03
CA LEU A 266 3.26 -22.24 4.71
C LEU A 266 4.57 -23.01 4.54
N LEU A 267 5.28 -23.34 5.63
CA LEU A 267 6.45 -24.22 5.59
C LEU A 267 6.09 -25.68 5.28
N GLU A 268 4.81 -26.05 5.39
CA GLU A 268 4.31 -27.37 4.95
C GLU A 268 3.95 -27.39 3.46
N GLY A 269 3.97 -26.22 2.79
CA GLY A 269 3.63 -26.03 1.39
C GLY A 269 4.82 -26.13 0.44
N PRO A 270 4.67 -25.58 -0.79
CA PRO A 270 5.70 -25.59 -1.83
C PRO A 270 7.02 -24.96 -1.40
N GLU A 271 8.15 -25.48 -1.92
CA GLU A 271 9.51 -25.06 -1.55
C GLU A 271 9.79 -23.59 -1.86
N GLU A 272 9.14 -23.05 -2.90
CA GLU A 272 9.25 -21.66 -3.34
C GLU A 272 8.83 -20.66 -2.24
N LEU A 273 7.99 -21.09 -1.29
CA LEU A 273 7.53 -20.26 -0.17
C LEU A 273 8.44 -20.33 1.04
N HIS A 274 9.30 -21.35 1.16
CA HIS A 274 10.02 -21.63 2.40
C HIS A 274 10.97 -20.50 2.79
N GLN A 275 11.71 -19.94 1.83
CA GLN A 275 12.67 -18.88 2.09
C GLN A 275 12.01 -17.59 2.57
N VAL A 276 11.01 -17.08 1.84
CA VAL A 276 10.29 -15.85 2.21
C VAL A 276 9.53 -16.02 3.54
N THR A 277 8.99 -17.22 3.78
CA THR A 277 8.29 -17.55 5.03
C THR A 277 9.24 -17.61 6.22
N ALA A 278 10.43 -18.20 6.04
CA ALA A 278 11.47 -18.22 7.07
C ALA A 278 11.89 -16.80 7.47
N GLN A 279 12.11 -15.91 6.50
CA GLN A 279 12.43 -14.50 6.75
C GLN A 279 11.30 -13.78 7.51
N ALA A 280 10.04 -14.02 7.13
CA ALA A 280 8.89 -13.44 7.83
C ALA A 280 8.77 -13.94 9.28
N LEU A 281 9.02 -15.22 9.52
CA LEU A 281 9.07 -15.79 10.88
C LEU A 281 10.20 -15.18 11.71
N GLY A 282 11.39 -14.98 11.11
CA GLY A 282 12.49 -14.25 11.73
C GLY A 282 12.09 -12.83 12.11
N ALA A 283 11.56 -12.05 11.17
CA ALA A 283 11.11 -10.67 11.42
C ALA A 283 10.00 -10.58 12.49
N MET A 284 9.17 -11.61 12.63
CA MET A 284 8.12 -11.70 13.64
C MET A 284 8.67 -12.13 15.02
N ALA A 285 9.77 -12.88 15.10
CA ALA A 285 10.26 -13.50 16.34
C ALA A 285 10.41 -12.53 17.53
N PRO A 286 10.99 -11.32 17.38
CA PRO A 286 11.11 -10.36 18.50
C PRO A 286 9.77 -9.86 19.05
N LEU A 287 8.67 -10.08 18.32
CA LEU A 287 7.32 -9.68 18.70
C LEU A 287 6.59 -10.76 19.50
N VAL A 288 7.08 -12.01 19.47
CA VAL A 288 6.47 -13.17 20.12
C VAL A 288 6.80 -13.13 21.62
N PRO A 289 5.79 -13.05 22.52
CA PRO A 289 6.04 -12.97 23.97
C PRO A 289 6.71 -14.23 24.53
N ARG A 290 6.50 -15.38 23.88
CA ARG A 290 6.97 -16.71 24.28
C ARG A 290 7.75 -17.34 23.13
N ALA A 291 9.00 -16.91 22.96
CA ALA A 291 9.86 -17.38 21.87
C ALA A 291 10.02 -18.92 21.90
N GLU A 292 9.99 -19.54 23.07
CA GLU A 292 10.07 -21.00 23.24
C GLU A 292 8.88 -21.72 22.56
N ALA A 293 7.69 -21.12 22.56
CA ALA A 293 6.53 -21.71 21.91
C ALA A 293 6.64 -21.68 20.37
N LEU A 294 7.27 -20.63 19.82
CA LEU A 294 7.58 -20.56 18.39
C LEU A 294 8.64 -21.59 18.00
N VAL A 295 9.75 -21.66 18.76
CA VAL A 295 10.81 -22.66 18.53
C VAL A 295 10.27 -24.07 18.57
N LYS A 296 9.46 -24.38 19.59
CA LYS A 296 8.79 -25.67 19.72
C LYS A 296 7.89 -25.98 18.54
N ALA A 297 7.18 -25.00 17.98
CA ALA A 297 6.32 -25.20 16.82
C ALA A 297 7.12 -25.58 15.56
N LEU A 298 8.31 -24.99 15.38
CA LEU A 298 9.21 -25.29 14.25
C LEU A 298 9.92 -26.65 14.44
N GLY A 299 10.27 -27.01 15.66
CA GLY A 299 10.91 -28.30 15.99
C GLY A 299 9.97 -29.51 16.02
N LYS A 300 8.68 -29.36 15.68
CA LYS A 300 7.74 -30.49 15.68
C LYS A 300 8.15 -31.52 14.62
N PRO A 301 8.13 -32.83 14.95
CA PRO A 301 8.35 -33.88 13.97
C PRO A 301 7.21 -33.95 12.94
N PRO A 302 7.48 -34.41 11.70
CA PRO A 302 8.79 -34.81 11.18
C PRO A 302 9.72 -33.61 10.99
N ALA A 303 11.03 -33.82 11.13
CA ALA A 303 11.97 -32.73 10.93
C ALA A 303 12.02 -32.38 9.43
N ARG A 304 12.03 -31.09 9.13
CA ARG A 304 12.07 -30.59 7.74
C ARG A 304 13.12 -29.51 7.62
N ALA A 305 13.86 -29.51 6.51
CA ALA A 305 14.85 -28.47 6.23
C ALA A 305 14.23 -27.06 6.27
N ALA A 306 13.00 -26.90 5.75
CA ALA A 306 12.22 -25.66 5.80
C ALA A 306 12.06 -25.12 7.23
N ASN A 307 11.67 -25.98 8.18
CA ASN A 307 11.48 -25.61 9.57
C ASN A 307 12.79 -25.26 10.26
N MET A 308 13.88 -25.96 9.94
CA MET A 308 15.21 -25.68 10.49
C MET A 308 15.78 -24.36 9.95
N ASN A 309 15.56 -24.07 8.67
CA ASN A 309 15.92 -22.78 8.07
C ASN A 309 15.13 -21.63 8.71
N ALA A 310 13.82 -21.81 8.92
CA ALA A 310 13.00 -20.85 9.66
C ALA A 310 13.47 -20.68 11.11
N LEU A 311 13.85 -21.77 11.79
CA LEU A 311 14.40 -21.71 13.14
C LEU A 311 15.71 -20.93 13.17
N ALA A 312 16.58 -21.10 12.17
CA ALA A 312 17.80 -20.31 12.05
C ALA A 312 17.50 -18.80 11.90
N GLU A 313 16.52 -18.41 11.07
CA GLU A 313 16.08 -17.01 10.96
C GLU A 313 15.53 -16.46 12.29
N VAL A 314 14.74 -17.26 13.01
CA VAL A 314 14.20 -16.90 14.33
C VAL A 314 15.34 -16.66 15.32
N LEU A 315 16.32 -17.56 15.41
CA LEU A 315 17.45 -17.41 16.33
C LEU A 315 18.31 -16.19 15.99
N ARG A 316 18.55 -15.90 14.70
CA ARG A 316 19.24 -14.67 14.29
C ARG A 316 18.50 -13.41 14.73
N ALA A 317 17.18 -13.40 14.58
CA ALA A 317 16.36 -12.24 14.90
C ALA A 317 16.21 -11.98 16.40
N LEU A 318 16.29 -13.02 17.24
CA LEU A 318 16.35 -12.86 18.70
C LEU A 318 17.64 -12.18 19.19
N GLY A 319 18.66 -12.12 18.33
CA GLY A 319 19.89 -11.37 18.55
C GLY A 319 20.98 -12.16 19.29
N PRO A 320 22.19 -11.58 19.39
CA PRO A 320 23.32 -12.21 20.08
C PRO A 320 23.16 -12.13 21.61
N GLY A 321 23.36 -13.26 22.30
CA GLY A 321 23.31 -13.37 23.76
C GLY A 321 22.62 -14.66 24.21
N PRO A 322 22.76 -15.07 25.48
CA PRO A 322 22.31 -16.38 25.92
C PRO A 322 20.79 -16.47 25.81
N PHE A 323 20.32 -17.43 25.02
CA PHE A 323 18.90 -17.75 24.96
C PHE A 323 18.41 -18.22 26.34
N SER A 324 17.13 -17.95 26.63
CA SER A 324 16.48 -18.51 27.83
C SER A 324 16.64 -20.03 27.86
N ALA A 325 16.71 -20.62 29.07
CA ALA A 325 16.88 -22.05 29.24
C ALA A 325 15.77 -22.86 28.52
N GLU A 326 14.56 -22.32 28.45
CA GLU A 326 13.42 -22.88 27.72
C GLU A 326 13.69 -22.92 26.21
N VAL A 327 14.14 -21.81 25.62
CA VAL A 327 14.49 -21.74 24.19
C VAL A 327 15.63 -22.71 23.88
N SER A 328 16.71 -22.70 24.66
CA SER A 328 17.86 -23.59 24.44
C SER A 328 17.46 -25.06 24.52
N ARG A 329 16.55 -25.42 25.44
CA ARG A 329 15.99 -26.77 25.54
C ARG A 329 15.19 -27.16 24.30
N GLU A 330 14.28 -26.30 23.84
CA GLU A 330 13.45 -26.60 22.67
C GLU A 330 14.30 -26.65 21.37
N VAL A 331 15.36 -25.85 21.26
CA VAL A 331 16.34 -25.95 20.16
C VAL A 331 17.09 -27.29 20.20
N ALA A 332 17.54 -27.74 21.37
CA ALA A 332 18.21 -29.03 21.50
C ALA A 332 17.28 -30.19 21.09
N VAL A 333 16.01 -30.17 21.53
CA VAL A 333 15.01 -31.15 21.11
C VAL A 333 14.82 -31.14 19.59
N ALA A 334 14.73 -29.96 18.96
CA ALA A 334 14.57 -29.85 17.52
C ALA A 334 15.79 -30.42 16.74
N LEU A 335 17.00 -30.15 17.23
CA LEU A 335 18.24 -30.69 16.65
C LEU A 335 18.33 -32.21 16.80
N ASP A 336 17.96 -32.75 17.96
CA ASP A 336 17.97 -34.20 18.20
C ASP A 336 17.04 -34.91 17.20
N VAL A 337 15.83 -34.38 16.99
CA VAL A 337 14.90 -34.92 15.99
C VAL A 337 15.49 -34.83 14.58
N ALA A 338 16.10 -33.69 14.21
CA ALA A 338 16.68 -33.50 12.88
C ALA A 338 17.87 -34.43 12.60
N THR A 339 18.68 -34.77 13.60
CA THR A 339 19.84 -35.67 13.43
C THR A 339 19.47 -37.14 13.22
N GLN A 340 18.24 -37.53 13.54
CA GLN A 340 17.75 -38.90 13.31
C GLN A 340 17.37 -39.15 11.85
N GLU A 341 17.16 -38.09 11.07
CA GLU A 341 16.75 -38.18 9.67
C GLU A 341 17.97 -38.17 8.72
N LYS A 342 17.90 -38.98 7.65
CA LYS A 342 18.97 -39.11 6.64
C LYS A 342 18.72 -38.18 5.44
N ASP A 343 18.60 -36.88 5.70
CA ASP A 343 18.45 -35.86 4.66
C ASP A 343 19.60 -34.84 4.73
N THR A 344 20.30 -34.66 3.61
CA THR A 344 21.42 -33.71 3.46
C THR A 344 21.01 -32.25 3.63
N ALA A 345 19.84 -31.86 3.12
CA ALA A 345 19.34 -30.49 3.23
C ALA A 345 18.99 -30.17 4.68
N LEU A 346 18.35 -31.12 5.36
CA LEU A 346 18.05 -31.05 6.79
C LEU A 346 19.34 -30.98 7.64
N ALA A 347 20.35 -31.78 7.34
CA ALA A 347 21.63 -31.76 8.05
C ALA A 347 22.35 -30.40 7.93
N SER A 348 22.31 -29.79 6.75
CA SER A 348 22.86 -28.44 6.52
C SER A 348 22.11 -27.37 7.32
N ALA A 349 20.77 -27.41 7.32
CA ALA A 349 19.94 -26.49 8.07
C ALA A 349 20.14 -26.65 9.60
N ALA A 350 20.19 -27.89 10.09
CA ALA A 350 20.47 -28.20 11.50
C ALA A 350 21.87 -27.72 11.93
N SER A 351 22.87 -27.84 11.06
CA SER A 351 24.22 -27.31 11.33
C SER A 351 24.22 -25.79 11.52
N SER A 352 23.43 -25.06 10.71
CA SER A 352 23.27 -23.61 10.85
C SER A 352 22.60 -23.24 12.18
N VAL A 353 21.55 -23.96 12.58
CA VAL A 353 20.89 -23.78 13.89
C VAL A 353 21.87 -24.04 15.03
N LYS A 354 22.68 -25.10 14.95
CA LYS A 354 23.67 -25.44 15.97
C LYS A 354 24.73 -24.35 16.17
N ILE A 355 25.20 -23.74 15.08
CA ILE A 355 26.16 -22.62 15.13
C ILE A 355 25.53 -21.44 15.86
N LEU A 356 24.31 -21.06 15.49
CA LEU A 356 23.60 -19.92 16.09
C LEU A 356 23.29 -20.16 17.57
N ALA A 357 22.89 -21.39 17.92
CA ALA A 357 22.63 -21.80 19.30
C ALA A 357 23.87 -21.83 20.18
N GLY A 358 25.03 -22.18 19.62
CA GLY A 358 26.31 -22.20 20.33
C GLY A 358 27.04 -20.85 20.40
N SER A 359 26.65 -19.88 19.57
CA SER A 359 27.17 -18.50 19.58
C SER A 359 26.45 -17.55 20.55
N ALA A 360 25.36 -18.03 21.17
CA ALA A 360 24.51 -17.33 22.14
C ALA A 360 24.96 -17.63 23.58
#